data_AF-A0A4V3C3B0-F1
#
_entry.id   AF-A0A4V3C3B0-F1
#
_cell.length_a   1.000
_cell.length_b   1.000
_cell.length_c   1.000
_cell.angle_alpha   90.00
_cell.angle_beta   90.00
_cell.angle_gamma   90.00
#
_symmetry.space_group_name_H-M   'P 1'
#
loop_
_entity.id
_entity.type
_entity.pdbx_description
1 polymer ?
#
loop_
_entity_poly.entity_id
_entity_poly.type
_entity_poly.pdbx_seq_one_letter_code
_entity_poly.pdbx_strand_id
1 'polypeptide(L)'
;MSLWLNCTGTGKPGFLIEYSDSYGNGDYGGIDFISSNVKNGNRIQFLLDAKSYGDPFAKGGDQLAAFKVALKKAHKLTLSVYGAAFNPETGKDEEKLNRSIEFKLAHGELLDRPVNCGK
;
A
#
# COMPACT_ATOMS: atom_id res chain seq x y z
N MET A 1 -4.04 -4.56 7.23
CA MET A 1 -3.82 -3.32 6.45
C MET A 1 -4.70 -2.23 7.02
N SER A 2 -4.10 -1.07 7.25
CA SER A 2 -4.79 0.16 7.64
C SER A 2 -4.71 1.16 6.50
N LEU A 3 -5.86 1.71 6.10
CA LEU A 3 -5.96 2.72 5.06
C LEU A 3 -6.67 3.95 5.64
N TRP A 4 -6.02 5.10 5.55
CA TRP A 4 -6.55 6.34 6.09
C TRP A 4 -6.82 7.31 4.94
N LEU A 5 -8.10 7.56 4.66
CA LEU A 5 -8.51 8.35 3.50
C LEU A 5 -9.12 9.69 3.90
N ASN A 6 -10.08 9.69 4.82
CA ASN A 6 -10.81 10.89 5.24
C ASN A 6 -10.33 11.36 6.63
N CYS A 7 -9.17 11.99 6.69
CA CYS A 7 -8.54 12.40 7.94
C CYS A 7 -9.22 13.60 8.58
N THR A 8 -9.50 13.52 9.88
CA THR A 8 -9.86 14.69 10.69
C THR A 8 -8.63 15.39 11.26
N GLY A 9 -8.75 16.70 11.53
CA GLY A 9 -7.66 17.50 12.11
C GLY A 9 -6.49 17.70 11.16
N THR A 10 -5.26 17.60 11.65
CA THR A 10 -4.03 17.84 10.88
C THR A 10 -3.42 16.58 10.26
N GLY A 11 -4.03 15.41 10.48
CA GLY A 11 -3.54 14.13 9.97
C GLY A 11 -3.61 14.06 8.44
N LYS A 12 -2.66 13.35 7.83
CA LYS A 12 -2.60 13.17 6.37
C LYS A 12 -3.08 11.77 5.97
N PRO A 13 -3.76 11.64 4.82
CA PRO A 13 -4.09 10.34 4.28
C PRO A 13 -2.84 9.49 4.08
N GLY A 14 -2.98 8.19 4.27
CA GLY A 14 -1.86 7.26 4.24
C GLY A 14 -2.30 5.82 4.30
N PHE A 15 -1.32 4.93 4.39
CA PHE A 15 -1.55 3.52 4.66
C PHE A 15 -0.43 2.94 5.51
N LEU A 16 -0.75 1.83 6.17
CA LEU A 16 0.19 0.99 6.89
C LEU A 16 -0.19 -0.47 6.67
N ILE A 17 0.80 -1.26 6.31
CA ILE A 17 0.70 -2.70 6.23
C ILE A 17 1.78 -3.25 7.14
N GLU A 18 1.32 -3.86 8.21
CA GLU A 18 2.16 -4.60 9.14
C GLU A 18 2.12 -6.07 8.70
N TYR A 19 3.30 -6.63 8.46
CA TYR A 19 3.48 -8.06 8.31
C TYR A 19 3.84 -8.61 9.69
N SER A 20 3.13 -9.65 10.12
CA SER A 20 3.58 -10.45 11.25
C SER A 20 4.36 -11.63 10.68
N ASP A 21 5.65 -11.65 10.97
CA ASP A 21 6.56 -12.76 10.67
C ASP A 21 6.48 -13.86 11.75
N SER A 22 5.30 -14.04 12.37
CA SER A 22 5.08 -15.27 13.14
C SER A 22 4.95 -16.42 12.16
N TYR A 23 6.09 -17.00 11.77
CA TYR A 23 6.10 -18.40 11.41
C TYR A 23 5.40 -19.11 12.57
N GLY A 24 4.41 -19.97 12.29
CA GLY A 24 3.62 -20.66 13.32
C GLY A 24 4.44 -21.56 14.28
N ASN A 25 5.77 -21.44 14.27
CA ASN A 25 6.76 -22.10 15.12
C ASN A 25 7.33 -21.18 16.24
N GLY A 26 6.98 -19.89 16.30
CA GLY A 26 7.42 -18.98 17.36
C GLY A 26 8.78 -18.29 17.15
N ASP A 27 9.39 -18.42 15.97
CA ASP A 27 10.56 -17.63 15.60
C ASP A 27 10.15 -16.24 15.08
N TYR A 28 10.80 -15.19 15.59
CA TYR A 28 10.60 -13.81 15.12
C TYR A 28 11.41 -13.57 13.85
N GLY A 29 10.79 -13.65 12.68
CA GLY A 29 11.24 -12.82 11.55
C GLY A 29 10.91 -11.36 11.87
N GLY A 30 11.72 -10.42 11.39
CA GLY A 30 11.52 -8.99 11.70
C GLY A 30 10.11 -8.53 11.28
N ILE A 31 9.51 -7.62 12.05
CA ILE A 31 8.28 -6.95 11.62
C ILE A 31 8.64 -6.11 10.38
N ASP A 32 8.43 -6.66 9.19
CA ASP A 32 8.42 -5.87 7.97
C ASP A 32 7.13 -5.06 7.99
N PHE A 33 7.22 -3.76 7.71
CA PHE A 33 6.05 -2.93 7.55
C PHE A 33 6.26 -1.95 6.40
N ILE A 34 5.20 -1.74 5.65
CA ILE A 34 5.19 -0.82 4.52
C ILE A 34 4.17 0.26 4.82
N SER A 35 4.60 1.52 4.73
CA SER A 35 3.71 2.66 4.97
C SER A 35 4.00 3.79 4.01
N SER A 36 3.02 4.69 3.86
CA SER A 36 3.19 5.94 3.12
C SER A 36 4.22 6.89 3.72
N ASN A 37 4.66 6.64 4.97
CA ASN A 37 5.57 7.51 5.72
C ASN A 37 7.02 7.05 5.69
N VAL A 38 7.31 5.81 5.29
CA VAL A 38 8.65 5.22 5.30
C VAL A 38 9.12 4.96 3.88
N LYS A 39 10.32 5.46 3.54
CA LYS A 39 11.01 5.15 2.30
C LYS A 39 12.07 4.08 2.56
N ASN A 40 11.74 2.83 2.28
CA ASN A 40 12.67 1.69 2.40
C ASN A 40 13.26 1.25 1.05
N GLY A 41 13.19 2.11 0.02
CA GLY A 41 13.66 1.80 -1.33
C GLY A 41 12.69 0.96 -2.16
N ASN A 42 11.60 0.46 -1.59
CA ASN A 42 10.58 -0.26 -2.33
C ASN A 42 9.71 0.71 -3.15
N ARG A 43 9.35 0.29 -4.37
CA ARG A 43 8.30 0.94 -5.15
C ARG A 43 6.96 0.28 -4.87
N ILE A 44 5.94 1.09 -4.64
CA ILE A 44 4.61 0.63 -4.25
C ILE A 44 3.64 0.96 -5.38
N GLN A 45 2.74 0.03 -5.70
CA GLN A 45 1.74 0.18 -6.74
C GLN A 45 0.38 -0.33 -6.24
N PHE A 46 -0.60 0.56 -6.26
CA PHE A 46 -2.00 0.25 -6.01
C PHE A 46 -2.69 0.01 -7.35
N LEU A 47 -3.40 -1.11 -7.47
CA LEU A 47 -4.26 -1.41 -8.61
C LEU A 47 -5.70 -1.57 -8.12
N LEU A 48 -6.65 -0.95 -8.82
CA LEU A 48 -8.07 -1.11 -8.58
C LEU A 48 -8.69 -1.80 -9.80
N ASP A 49 -9.24 -2.99 -9.61
CA ASP A 49 -9.77 -3.82 -10.70
C ASP A 49 -8.76 -3.93 -11.88
N ALA A 50 -7.50 -4.21 -11.55
CA ALA A 50 -6.34 -4.27 -12.46
C ALA A 50 -5.87 -2.95 -13.09
N LYS A 51 -6.55 -1.82 -12.86
CA LYS A 51 -6.07 -0.50 -13.28
C LYS A 51 -5.06 0.06 -12.28
N SER A 52 -3.85 0.38 -12.75
CA SER A 52 -2.80 0.97 -11.91
C SER A 52 -3.08 2.43 -11.55
N TYR A 53 -2.85 2.77 -10.28
CA TYR A 53 -2.86 4.12 -9.72
C TYR A 53 -1.49 4.55 -9.16
N GLY A 54 -0.45 3.73 -9.35
CA GLY A 54 0.88 4.01 -8.79
C GLY A 54 0.86 4.00 -7.26
N ASP A 55 1.65 4.86 -6.63
CA ASP A 55 1.52 5.17 -5.20
C ASP A 55 0.71 6.47 -5.02
N PRO A 56 -0.62 6.39 -4.77
CA PRO A 56 -1.47 7.57 -4.62
C PRO A 56 -1.19 8.34 -3.32
N PHE A 57 -0.37 7.81 -2.42
CA PHE A 57 0.01 8.44 -1.16
C PHE A 57 1.39 9.12 -1.23
N ALA A 58 2.09 9.01 -2.36
CA ALA A 58 3.32 9.74 -2.60
C ALA A 58 3.06 11.27 -2.57
N LYS A 59 3.98 12.03 -1.96
CA LYS A 59 3.84 13.49 -1.83
C LYS A 59 3.82 14.16 -3.22
N GLY A 60 2.88 15.08 -3.44
CA GLY A 60 2.93 16.04 -4.55
C GLY A 60 2.06 15.74 -5.78
N GLY A 61 1.01 14.92 -5.69
CA GLY A 61 0.14 14.61 -6.84
C GLY A 61 -1.36 14.61 -6.54
N ASP A 62 -2.17 14.94 -7.56
CA ASP A 62 -3.64 14.87 -7.55
C ASP A 62 -4.20 13.43 -7.61
N GLN A 63 -3.31 12.43 -7.69
CA GLN A 63 -3.66 11.02 -7.82
C GLN A 63 -4.49 10.49 -6.65
N LEU A 64 -4.31 11.04 -5.45
CA LEU A 64 -5.05 10.59 -4.27
C LEU A 64 -6.56 10.81 -4.42
N ALA A 65 -6.99 11.94 -4.98
CA ALA A 65 -8.41 12.23 -5.17
C ALA A 65 -9.04 11.26 -6.17
N ALA A 66 -8.38 11.04 -7.32
CA ALA A 66 -8.84 10.09 -8.33
C ALA A 66 -8.86 8.64 -7.81
N PHE A 67 -7.84 8.27 -7.02
CA PHE A 67 -7.78 6.97 -6.36
C PHE A 67 -8.94 6.76 -5.39
N LYS A 68 -9.25 7.75 -4.52
CA LYS A 68 -10.38 7.66 -3.57
C LYS A 68 -11.71 7.43 -4.29
N VAL A 69 -11.98 8.18 -5.36
CA VAL A 69 -13.21 8.04 -6.14
C VAL A 69 -13.32 6.66 -6.78
N ALA A 70 -12.21 6.14 -7.32
CA ALA A 70 -12.18 4.82 -7.93
C ALA A 70 -12.31 3.70 -6.89
N LEU A 71 -11.64 3.83 -5.74
CA LEU A 71 -11.63 2.82 -4.68
C LEU A 71 -13.04 2.53 -4.15
N LYS A 72 -13.91 3.55 -4.08
CA LYS A 72 -15.32 3.38 -3.67
C LYS A 72 -16.14 2.50 -4.61
N LYS A 73 -15.74 2.38 -5.88
CA LYS A 73 -16.45 1.64 -6.92
C LYS A 73 -15.77 0.32 -7.28
N ALA A 74 -14.53 0.15 -6.84
CA ALA A 74 -13.73 -1.01 -7.18
C ALA A 74 -14.17 -2.23 -6.37
N HIS A 75 -14.01 -3.41 -6.97
CA HIS A 75 -14.31 -4.69 -6.33
C HIS A 75 -13.05 -5.34 -5.76
N LYS A 76 -11.89 -4.95 -6.29
CA LYS A 76 -10.60 -5.47 -5.89
C LYS A 76 -9.56 -4.37 -5.78
N LEU A 77 -8.84 -4.36 -4.67
CA LEU A 77 -7.59 -3.62 -4.49
C LEU A 77 -6.43 -4.59 -4.48
N THR A 78 -5.47 -4.41 -5.37
CA THR A 78 -4.19 -5.12 -5.35
C THR A 78 -3.10 -4.14 -4.96
N LEU A 79 -2.34 -4.46 -3.92
CA LEU A 79 -1.10 -3.76 -3.59
C LEU A 79 0.08 -4.60 -4.05
N SER A 80 0.88 -4.06 -4.96
CA SER A 80 2.13 -4.66 -5.41
C SER A 80 3.30 -3.85 -4.87
N VAL A 81 4.28 -4.57 -4.33
CA VAL A 81 5.50 -4.00 -3.77
C VAL A 81 6.67 -4.58 -4.55
N TYR A 82 7.43 -3.68 -5.16
CA TYR A 82 8.60 -3.99 -5.94
C TYR A 82 9.85 -3.60 -5.14
N GLY A 83 10.87 -4.45 -5.22
CA GLY A 83 12.16 -4.21 -4.58
C GLY A 83 13.28 -4.60 -5.53
N ALA A 84 14.50 -4.22 -5.18
CA ALA A 84 15.70 -4.64 -5.88
C ALA A 84 15.98 -6.12 -5.60
N ALA A 85 16.22 -6.90 -6.65
CA ALA A 85 16.65 -8.29 -6.56
C ALA A 85 17.80 -8.54 -7.54
N PHE A 86 18.84 -9.21 -7.09
CA PHE A 86 19.99 -9.53 -7.92
C PHE A 86 19.61 -10.46 -9.07
N ASN A 87 19.91 -10.04 -10.30
CA ASN A 87 19.79 -10.86 -11.49
C ASN A 87 21.18 -11.46 -11.83
N PRO A 88 21.35 -12.79 -11.77
CA PRO A 88 22.64 -13.44 -12.04
C PRO A 88 23.04 -13.41 -13.52
N GLU A 89 22.10 -13.23 -14.45
CA GLU A 89 22.38 -13.16 -15.88
C GLU A 89 22.99 -11.81 -16.27
N THR A 90 22.52 -10.73 -15.65
CA THR A 90 22.99 -9.36 -15.92
C THR A 90 24.04 -8.89 -14.91
N GLY A 91 24.19 -9.60 -13.79
CA GLY A 91 25.10 -9.27 -12.70
C GLY A 91 24.73 -8.00 -11.93
N LYS A 92 23.47 -7.58 -12.00
CA LYS A 92 22.98 -6.32 -11.43
C LYS A 92 21.70 -6.54 -10.63
N ASP A 93 21.44 -5.64 -9.69
CA ASP A 93 20.14 -5.57 -9.05
C ASP A 93 19.11 -4.96 -10.00
N GLU A 94 17.99 -5.65 -10.15
CA GLU A 94 16.88 -5.24 -11.00
C GLU A 94 15.59 -5.12 -10.18
N GLU A 95 14.71 -4.21 -10.58
CA GLU A 95 13.40 -4.09 -9.94
C GLU A 95 12.57 -5.33 -10.24
N LYS A 96 12.14 -6.03 -9.19
CA LYS A 96 11.28 -7.21 -9.29
C LYS A 96 10.11 -7.09 -8.34
N LEU A 97 8.97 -7.67 -8.73
CA LEU A 97 7.85 -7.85 -7.83
C LEU A 97 8.31 -8.72 -6.66
N ASN A 98 8.38 -8.12 -5.47
CA ASN A 98 8.72 -8.82 -4.24
C ASN A 98 7.46 -9.52 -3.71
N ARG A 99 6.35 -8.78 -3.66
CA ARG A 99 5.08 -9.28 -3.11
C ARG A 99 3.88 -8.56 -3.70
N SER A 100 2.75 -9.24 -3.69
CA SER A 100 1.45 -8.69 -4.04
C SER A 100 0.39 -9.16 -3.07
N ILE A 101 -0.50 -8.27 -2.63
CA ILE A 101 -1.62 -8.57 -1.74
C ILE A 101 -2.90 -8.12 -2.42
N GLU A 102 -3.91 -8.99 -2.43
CA GLU A 102 -5.23 -8.67 -2.95
C GLU A 102 -6.27 -8.56 -1.83
N PHE A 103 -7.09 -7.52 -1.91
CA PHE A 103 -8.21 -7.26 -1.02
C PHE A 103 -9.48 -7.25 -1.86
N LYS A 104 -10.45 -8.08 -1.48
CA LYS A 104 -11.81 -7.98 -1.99
C LYS A 104 -12.49 -6.82 -1.28
N LEU A 105 -12.97 -5.86 -2.04
CA LEU A 105 -13.58 -4.65 -1.53
C LEU A 105 -15.10 -4.81 -1.51
N ALA A 106 -15.69 -4.28 -0.46
CA ALA A 106 -17.13 -4.11 -0.30
C ALA A 106 -17.37 -2.84 0.52
N HIS A 107 -18.59 -2.31 0.47
CA HIS A 107 -19.02 -1.19 1.31
C HIS A 107 -18.22 0.11 1.12
N GLY A 108 -18.12 0.59 -0.13
CA GLY A 108 -17.38 1.81 -0.48
C GLY A 108 -17.86 3.07 0.26
N GLU A 109 -19.11 3.10 0.72
CA GLU A 109 -19.71 4.14 1.54
C GLU A 109 -19.00 4.34 2.90
N LEU A 110 -18.33 3.31 3.42
CA LEU A 110 -17.59 3.41 4.68
C LEU A 110 -16.33 4.28 4.54
N LEU A 111 -15.83 4.46 3.31
CA LEU A 111 -14.62 5.26 3.04
C LEU A 111 -14.85 6.77 3.18
N ASP A 112 -16.10 7.22 3.25
CA ASP A 112 -16.45 8.62 3.54
C ASP A 112 -16.45 8.96 5.02
N ARG A 113 -16.37 7.95 5.91
CA ARG A 113 -16.38 8.20 7.34
C ARG A 113 -15.08 8.89 7.77
N PRO A 114 -15.18 10.01 8.50
CA PRO A 114 -14.00 10.66 9.06
C PRO A 114 -13.26 9.70 10.01
N VAL A 115 -11.93 9.63 9.88
CA VAL A 115 -11.06 8.83 10.73
C VAL A 115 -9.96 9.69 11.34
N ASN A 116 -9.52 9.32 12.54
CA ASN A 116 -8.34 9.93 13.15
C ASN A 116 -7.09 9.33 12.48
N CYS A 117 -6.45 10.10 11.63
CA CYS A 117 -5.17 9.73 11.03
C CYS A 117 -4.07 10.11 12.02
N GLY A 118 -3.20 9.15 12.34
CA GLY A 118 -2.09 9.35 13.26
C GLY A 118 -1.30 10.63 12.93
N LYS A 119 -0.85 11.33 13.98
CA LYS A 119 0.01 12.51 13.87
C LYS A 119 1.43 12.12 13.45
#